data_AF-A0A8S0SLM6-F1
#
_entry.id   AF-A0A8S0SLM6-F1
#
_cell.length_a   1.000
_cell.length_b   1.000
_cell.length_c   1.000
_cell.angle_alpha   90.00
_cell.angle_beta   90.00
_cell.angle_gamma   90.00
#
_symmetry.space_group_name_H-M   'P 1'
#
loop_
_entity.id
_entity.type
_entity.pdbx_description
1 polymer ?
#
loop_
_entity_poly.entity_id
_entity_poly.type
_entity_poly.pdbx_seq_one_letter_code
_entity_poly.pdbx_strand_id
1 'polypeptide(L)'
;MSSSSVLGSQGAGVGGKLMPHLDEQVTKTLNFTVLQRMDPFINEILMTAAHVTFYEFNVDATQWSRKDVEGPLFVVKRNTQPRFQFVVMNRRNEENLVENLLQNFEFEVQLPYLLYRNAAQEVNGIWFYNSRECEEVANLFTRILSSYSKVPRKPLASSSKRYLETIFKNFSILCSSCKSLPEYSSLTIESHQLS
;
A
#
# COMPACT_ATOMS: atom_id res chain seq x y z
N MET A 1 27.95 -15.54 67.55
CA MET A 1 26.73 -14.71 67.60
C MET A 1 25.67 -15.47 66.83
N SER A 2 24.66 -15.95 67.53
CA SER A 2 23.65 -16.87 67.01
C SER A 2 22.43 -16.13 66.45
N SER A 3 21.84 -16.75 65.44
CA SER A 3 20.40 -16.82 65.13
C SER A 3 19.70 -15.68 64.37
N SER A 4 19.34 -16.05 63.13
CA SER A 4 17.99 -16.02 62.52
C SER A 4 17.35 -14.70 62.10
N SER A 5 17.11 -14.58 60.78
CA SER A 5 15.79 -14.25 60.23
C SER A 5 15.66 -14.71 58.76
N VAL A 6 14.54 -15.39 58.48
CA VAL A 6 14.01 -15.77 57.17
C VAL A 6 12.99 -14.70 56.74
N LEU A 7 12.85 -14.44 55.44
CA LEU A 7 11.72 -13.87 54.65
C LEU A 7 12.32 -12.97 53.54
N GLY A 8 11.93 -13.02 52.26
CA GLY A 8 10.87 -13.74 51.59
C GLY A 8 11.03 -13.62 50.07
N SER A 9 10.45 -14.60 49.38
CA SER A 9 10.22 -14.61 47.94
C SER A 9 9.36 -13.41 47.53
N GLN A 10 9.80 -12.64 46.54
CA GLN A 10 8.91 -11.92 45.64
C GLN A 10 9.44 -12.09 44.21
N GLY A 11 8.78 -12.98 43.48
CA GLY A 11 8.80 -12.95 42.03
C GLY A 11 8.05 -11.70 41.56
N ALA A 12 8.75 -10.81 40.87
CA ALA A 12 8.14 -9.80 40.03
C ALA A 12 8.30 -10.28 38.59
N GLY A 13 7.32 -11.07 38.13
CA GLY A 13 7.11 -11.31 36.71
C GLY A 13 6.76 -9.98 36.06
N VAL A 14 7.76 -9.28 35.54
CA VAL A 14 7.51 -8.21 34.59
C VAL A 14 7.17 -8.90 33.28
N GLY A 15 5.87 -8.99 33.01
CA GLY A 15 5.32 -9.40 31.73
C GLY A 15 5.80 -8.44 30.65
N GLY A 16 7.02 -8.68 30.15
CA GLY A 16 7.43 -8.23 28.84
C GLY A 16 6.44 -8.87 27.87
N LYS A 17 5.57 -8.04 27.29
CA LYS A 17 4.77 -8.40 26.13
C LYS A 17 5.78 -8.77 25.05
N LEU A 18 6.15 -10.06 25.01
CA LEU A 18 6.97 -10.66 23.97
C LEU A 18 6.14 -10.54 22.70
N MET A 19 6.27 -9.41 22.03
CA MET A 19 6.04 -9.41 20.59
C MET A 19 7.05 -10.44 20.06
N PRO A 20 6.61 -11.54 19.45
CA PRO A 20 7.56 -12.39 18.78
C PRO A 20 8.24 -11.49 17.76
N HIS A 21 9.54 -11.28 17.93
CA HIS A 21 10.38 -10.80 16.85
C HIS A 21 10.37 -11.93 15.82
N LEU A 22 9.28 -12.00 15.07
CA LEU A 22 9.21 -12.81 13.87
C LEU A 22 10.33 -12.27 13.01
N ASP A 23 11.31 -13.14 12.74
CA ASP A 23 12.40 -12.80 11.86
C ASP A 23 11.80 -12.26 10.57
N GLU A 24 12.26 -11.09 10.12
CA GLU A 24 11.81 -10.47 8.88
C GLU A 24 11.87 -11.47 7.71
N GLN A 25 12.86 -12.36 7.77
CA GLN A 25 13.04 -13.47 6.84
C GLN A 25 11.86 -14.46 6.86
N VAL A 26 11.34 -14.83 8.03
CA VAL A 26 10.18 -15.72 8.15
C VAL A 26 8.95 -15.04 7.57
N THR A 27 8.70 -13.77 7.90
CA THR A 27 7.59 -12.99 7.36
C THR A 27 7.66 -12.91 5.84
N LYS A 28 8.86 -12.66 5.28
CA LYS A 28 9.07 -12.63 3.83
C LYS A 28 8.80 -13.98 3.17
N THR A 29 9.26 -15.08 3.76
CA THR A 29 8.99 -16.44 3.26
C THR A 29 7.51 -16.78 3.30
N LEU A 30 6.80 -16.41 4.36
CA LEU A 30 5.36 -16.63 4.47
C LEU A 30 4.59 -15.82 3.43
N ASN A 31 4.87 -14.51 3.32
CA ASN A 31 4.24 -13.66 2.32
C ASN A 31 4.46 -14.19 0.88
N PHE A 32 5.68 -14.62 0.58
CA PHE A 32 6.01 -15.22 -0.72
C PHE A 32 5.22 -16.50 -0.97
N THR A 33 5.12 -17.37 0.02
CA THR A 33 4.36 -18.63 -0.08
C THR A 33 2.88 -18.37 -0.35
N VAL A 34 2.28 -17.40 0.34
CA VAL A 34 0.86 -17.05 0.12
C VAL A 34 0.67 -16.49 -1.30
N LEU A 35 1.53 -15.58 -1.73
CA LEU A 35 1.46 -15.01 -3.09
C LEU A 35 1.63 -16.10 -4.17
N GLN A 36 2.54 -17.05 -3.98
CA GLN A 36 2.73 -18.16 -4.94
C GLN A 36 1.54 -19.11 -5.03
N ARG A 37 0.77 -19.29 -3.94
CA ARG A 37 -0.48 -20.07 -4.00
C ARG A 37 -1.54 -19.39 -4.87
N MET A 38 -1.53 -18.06 -4.93
CA MET A 38 -2.42 -17.28 -5.79
C MET A 38 -1.92 -17.26 -7.24
N ASP A 39 -0.62 -17.03 -7.44
CA ASP A 39 0.03 -17.04 -8.75
C ASP A 39 1.38 -17.77 -8.70
N PRO A 40 1.46 -19.01 -9.20
CA PRO A 40 2.68 -19.81 -9.22
C PRO A 40 3.85 -19.19 -10.01
N PHE A 41 3.57 -18.21 -10.88
CA PHE A 41 4.58 -17.54 -11.70
C PHE A 41 5.29 -16.40 -10.98
N ILE A 42 4.82 -15.99 -9.79
CA ILE A 42 5.52 -15.03 -8.93
C ILE A 42 6.86 -15.65 -8.50
N ASN A 43 7.95 -14.96 -8.82
CA ASN A 43 9.31 -15.42 -8.53
C ASN A 43 10.06 -14.55 -7.52
N GLU A 44 9.59 -13.32 -7.26
CA GLU A 44 10.27 -12.38 -6.38
C GLU A 44 9.28 -11.32 -5.85
N ILE A 45 9.31 -11.05 -4.54
CA ILE A 45 8.71 -9.84 -3.95
C ILE A 45 9.78 -8.75 -3.99
N LEU A 46 9.52 -7.68 -4.74
CA LEU A 46 10.41 -6.54 -4.90
C LEU A 46 10.25 -5.52 -3.78
N MET A 47 9.03 -5.35 -3.27
CA MET A 47 8.71 -4.41 -2.20
C MET A 47 7.39 -4.78 -1.52
N THR A 48 7.22 -4.36 -0.26
CA THR A 48 5.99 -4.50 0.51
C THR A 48 5.65 -3.15 1.14
N ALA A 49 4.37 -2.78 1.13
CA ALA A 49 3.82 -1.71 1.96
C ALA A 49 2.79 -2.32 2.91
N ALA A 50 2.83 -1.96 4.19
CA ALA A 50 2.10 -2.66 5.23
C ALA A 50 0.58 -2.49 5.13
N HIS A 51 0.14 -1.30 4.71
CA HIS A 51 -1.28 -0.96 4.65
C HIS A 51 -1.57 0.14 3.63
N VAL A 52 -2.47 -0.16 2.71
CA VAL A 52 -2.98 0.78 1.71
C VAL A 52 -4.50 0.70 1.59
N THR A 53 -5.12 1.80 1.15
CA THR A 53 -6.56 1.88 0.84
C THR A 53 -6.73 2.46 -0.57
N PHE A 54 -7.62 1.85 -1.36
CA PHE A 54 -7.84 2.26 -2.75
C PHE A 54 -9.04 3.18 -2.93
N TYR A 55 -8.90 4.07 -3.90
CA TYR A 55 -9.92 5.02 -4.36
C TYR A 55 -9.98 4.96 -5.88
N GLU A 56 -11.15 5.27 -6.42
CA GLU A 56 -11.36 5.44 -7.85
C GLU A 56 -12.04 6.78 -8.15
N PHE A 57 -11.70 7.36 -9.29
CA PHE A 57 -12.30 8.57 -9.77
C PHE A 57 -13.39 8.25 -10.78
N ASN A 58 -14.62 8.63 -10.44
CA ASN A 58 -15.73 8.60 -11.38
C ASN A 58 -15.63 9.82 -12.30
N VAL A 59 -15.40 9.57 -13.58
CA VAL A 59 -15.24 10.60 -14.62
C VAL A 59 -16.50 11.43 -14.81
N ASP A 60 -17.68 10.78 -14.83
CA ASP A 60 -18.96 11.44 -15.10
C ASP A 60 -19.39 12.32 -13.92
N ALA A 61 -19.23 11.82 -12.70
CA ALA A 61 -19.54 12.55 -11.47
C ALA A 61 -18.43 13.52 -11.04
N THR A 62 -17.25 13.45 -11.70
CA THR A 62 -16.05 14.23 -11.36
C THR A 62 -15.69 14.09 -9.86
N GLN A 63 -15.83 12.88 -9.31
CA GLN A 63 -15.73 12.63 -7.87
C GLN A 63 -14.89 11.39 -7.57
N TRP A 64 -14.10 11.49 -6.51
CA TRP A 64 -13.39 10.34 -5.93
C TRP A 64 -14.30 9.57 -4.97
N SER A 65 -14.26 8.25 -5.05
CA SER A 65 -14.93 7.35 -4.13
C SER A 65 -13.96 6.28 -3.64
N ARG A 66 -14.17 5.78 -2.43
CA ARG A 66 -13.35 4.72 -1.85
C ARG A 66 -13.79 3.37 -2.43
N LYS A 67 -12.83 2.54 -2.83
CA LYS A 67 -13.07 1.14 -3.22
C LYS A 67 -13.08 0.25 -1.99
N ASP A 68 -13.75 -0.89 -2.08
CA ASP A 68 -13.71 -1.95 -1.06
C ASP A 68 -12.43 -2.80 -1.17
N VAL A 69 -11.27 -2.13 -1.23
CA VAL A 69 -9.95 -2.75 -1.39
C VAL A 69 -8.98 -2.07 -0.42
N GLU A 70 -8.54 -2.84 0.57
CA GLU A 70 -7.63 -2.39 1.62
C GLU A 70 -6.82 -3.56 2.18
N GLY A 71 -5.53 -3.35 2.41
CA GLY A 71 -4.63 -4.39 2.90
C GLY A 71 -3.16 -4.12 2.60
N PRO A 72 -2.27 -5.13 2.77
CA PRO A 72 -0.88 -4.99 2.39
C PRO A 72 -0.73 -5.01 0.86
N LEU A 73 0.18 -4.19 0.36
CA LEU A 73 0.54 -4.12 -1.05
C LEU A 73 1.89 -4.80 -1.26
N PHE A 74 1.98 -5.61 -2.29
CA PHE A 74 3.20 -6.29 -2.72
C PHE A 74 3.50 -5.92 -4.16
N VAL A 75 4.71 -5.41 -4.42
CA VAL A 75 5.22 -5.28 -5.79
C VAL A 75 5.97 -6.56 -6.12
N VAL A 76 5.54 -7.26 -7.17
CA VAL A 76 6.02 -8.59 -7.52
C VAL A 76 6.59 -8.64 -8.93
N LYS A 77 7.52 -9.57 -9.11
CA LYS A 77 8.07 -9.96 -10.41
C LYS A 77 7.64 -11.38 -10.73
N ARG A 78 7.36 -11.60 -12.01
CA ARG A 78 6.89 -12.87 -12.55
C ARG A 78 7.91 -13.41 -13.54
N ASN A 79 7.92 -14.72 -13.71
CA ASN A 79 8.71 -15.39 -14.76
C ASN A 79 7.98 -15.48 -16.12
N THR A 80 6.70 -15.09 -16.17
CA THR A 80 5.87 -14.99 -17.37
C THR A 80 5.34 -13.56 -17.57
N GLN A 81 4.75 -13.28 -18.73
CA GLN A 81 4.07 -12.01 -18.97
C GLN A 81 2.68 -11.98 -18.33
N PRO A 82 2.19 -10.81 -17.85
CA PRO A 82 2.94 -9.56 -17.60
C PRO A 82 4.01 -9.71 -16.49
N ARG A 83 5.22 -9.19 -16.73
CA ARG A 83 6.41 -9.45 -15.90
C ARG A 83 6.42 -8.75 -14.53
N PHE A 84 5.78 -7.60 -14.41
CA PHE A 84 5.75 -6.82 -13.17
C PHE A 84 4.31 -6.45 -12.85
N GLN A 85 3.93 -6.73 -11.62
CA GLN A 85 2.60 -6.44 -11.09
C GLN A 85 2.72 -5.86 -9.69
N PHE A 86 1.69 -5.18 -9.23
CA PHE A 86 1.45 -5.08 -7.80
C PHE A 86 0.15 -5.80 -7.43
N VAL A 87 0.14 -6.36 -6.23
CA VAL A 87 -0.96 -7.12 -5.67
C VAL A 87 -1.35 -6.49 -4.34
N VAL A 88 -2.64 -6.31 -4.09
CA VAL A 88 -3.15 -5.96 -2.77
C VAL A 88 -3.93 -7.16 -2.28
N MET A 89 -3.45 -7.73 -1.17
CA MET A 89 -4.19 -8.80 -0.50
C MET A 89 -5.34 -8.17 0.27
N ASN A 90 -6.56 -8.30 -0.24
CA ASN A 90 -7.70 -7.60 0.31
C ASN A 90 -8.10 -8.19 1.66
N ARG A 91 -8.31 -7.33 2.65
CA ARG A 91 -8.78 -7.69 3.99
C ARG A 91 -10.29 -7.51 4.15
N ARG A 92 -10.94 -6.80 3.22
CA ARG A 92 -12.37 -6.51 3.27
C ARG A 92 -13.23 -7.63 2.69
N ASN A 93 -12.72 -8.29 1.66
CA ASN A 93 -13.37 -9.41 0.97
C ASN A 93 -12.31 -10.35 0.37
N GLU A 94 -12.74 -11.41 -0.30
CA GLU A 94 -11.85 -12.44 -0.87
C GLU A 94 -11.22 -12.05 -2.22
N GLU A 95 -11.61 -10.89 -2.78
CA GLU A 95 -11.14 -10.42 -4.09
C GLU A 95 -9.90 -9.54 -3.95
N ASN A 96 -8.75 -10.12 -4.28
CA ASN A 96 -7.48 -9.41 -4.32
C ASN A 96 -7.36 -8.55 -5.57
N LEU A 97 -6.76 -7.37 -5.44
CA LEU A 97 -6.49 -6.49 -6.58
C LEU A 97 -5.11 -6.83 -7.17
N VAL A 98 -5.06 -6.99 -8.49
CA VAL A 98 -3.82 -7.25 -9.24
C VAL A 98 -3.73 -6.28 -10.41
N GLU A 99 -2.63 -5.54 -10.50
CA GLU A 99 -2.45 -4.49 -11.51
C GLU A 99 -1.12 -4.62 -12.25
N ASN A 100 -1.14 -4.36 -13.56
CA ASN A 100 0.00 -4.54 -14.46
C ASN A 100 0.81 -3.25 -14.62
N LEU A 101 2.10 -3.29 -14.25
CA LEU A 101 2.92 -2.07 -14.23
C LEU A 101 3.42 -1.60 -15.60
N LEU A 102 3.49 -2.44 -16.63
CA LEU A 102 4.11 -2.07 -17.91
C LEU A 102 3.13 -1.66 -19.03
N GLN A 103 1.82 -1.82 -18.82
CA GLN A 103 0.82 -1.63 -19.87
C GLN A 103 0.10 -0.28 -19.72
N ASN A 104 0.62 0.76 -20.39
CA ASN A 104 0.06 2.12 -20.35
C ASN A 104 -0.11 2.69 -18.93
N PHE A 105 0.75 2.24 -18.01
CA PHE A 105 0.75 2.69 -16.63
C PHE A 105 1.39 4.07 -16.54
N GLU A 106 0.63 5.02 -16.01
CA GLU A 106 1.06 6.39 -15.74
C GLU A 106 0.65 6.72 -14.31
N PHE A 107 1.52 7.38 -13.56
CA PHE A 107 1.27 7.72 -12.17
C PHE A 107 1.87 9.05 -11.77
N GLU A 108 1.32 9.63 -10.71
CA GLU A 108 1.77 10.84 -10.04
C GLU A 108 1.75 10.62 -8.53
N VAL A 109 2.69 11.21 -7.82
CA VAL A 109 2.76 11.12 -6.35
C VAL A 109 2.31 12.44 -5.75
N GLN A 110 1.31 12.38 -4.88
CA GLN A 110 0.85 13.48 -4.04
C GLN A 110 0.72 12.93 -2.62
N LEU A 111 1.82 12.93 -1.86
CA LEU A 111 1.86 12.25 -0.56
C LEU A 111 0.68 12.64 0.34
N PRO A 112 0.08 11.67 1.05
CA PRO A 112 0.45 10.25 1.15
C PRO A 112 -0.16 9.34 0.06
N TYR A 113 -0.47 9.89 -1.12
CA TYR A 113 -1.15 9.19 -2.21
C TYR A 113 -0.28 8.96 -3.45
N LEU A 114 -0.48 7.80 -4.08
CA LEU A 114 -0.03 7.49 -5.43
C LEU A 114 -1.25 7.41 -6.33
N LEU A 115 -1.37 8.32 -7.29
CA LEU A 115 -2.47 8.35 -8.26
C LEU A 115 -1.99 7.71 -9.55
N TYR A 116 -2.77 6.81 -10.13
CA TYR A 116 -2.38 6.13 -11.36
C TYR A 116 -3.55 5.90 -12.31
N ARG A 117 -3.22 5.70 -13.59
CA ARG A 117 -4.15 5.19 -14.59
C ARG A 117 -3.73 3.79 -15.04
N ASN A 118 -4.69 2.86 -15.05
CA ASN A 118 -4.45 1.49 -15.48
C ASN A 118 -4.73 1.29 -16.98
N ALA A 119 -4.52 0.06 -17.48
CA ALA A 119 -4.75 -0.31 -18.87
C ALA A 119 -6.22 -0.11 -19.31
N ALA A 120 -7.17 -0.22 -18.38
CA ALA A 120 -8.60 0.02 -18.61
C ALA A 120 -8.97 1.52 -18.65
N GLN A 121 -8.00 2.42 -18.53
CA GLN A 121 -8.18 3.87 -18.46
C GLN A 121 -8.87 4.38 -17.20
N GLU A 122 -9.03 3.52 -16.20
CA GLU A 122 -9.55 3.90 -14.88
C GLU A 122 -8.50 4.71 -14.14
N VAL A 123 -8.96 5.76 -13.47
CA VAL A 123 -8.10 6.62 -12.65
C VAL A 123 -8.30 6.23 -11.19
N ASN A 124 -7.22 5.79 -10.58
CA ASN A 124 -7.20 5.21 -9.24
C ASN A 124 -6.24 5.99 -8.35
N GLY A 125 -6.48 5.93 -7.05
CA GLY A 125 -5.65 6.52 -6.01
C GLY A 125 -5.36 5.48 -4.93
N ILE A 126 -4.10 5.39 -4.53
CA ILE A 126 -3.65 4.52 -3.44
C ILE A 126 -3.25 5.43 -2.30
N TRP A 127 -3.97 5.37 -1.19
CA TRP A 127 -3.53 5.97 0.06
C TRP A 127 -2.61 5.01 0.80
N PHE A 128 -1.47 5.51 1.26
CA PHE A 128 -0.55 4.74 2.09
C PHE A 128 -0.65 5.19 3.54
N TYR A 129 -0.74 4.23 4.46
CA TYR A 129 -0.67 4.53 5.89
C TYR A 129 0.67 5.17 6.27
N ASN A 130 1.76 4.68 5.67
CA ASN A 130 3.09 5.24 5.82
C ASN A 130 3.52 5.95 4.52
N SER A 131 3.64 7.28 4.56
CA SER A 131 4.02 8.08 3.38
C SER A 131 5.39 7.70 2.83
N ARG A 132 6.31 7.20 3.68
CA ARG A 132 7.62 6.72 3.21
C ARG A 132 7.50 5.50 2.31
N GLU A 133 6.58 4.57 2.61
CA GLU A 133 6.32 3.41 1.75
C GLU A 133 5.75 3.87 0.40
N CYS A 134 4.94 4.94 0.37
CA CYS A 134 4.47 5.54 -0.88
C CYS A 134 5.64 6.02 -1.75
N GLU A 135 6.63 6.71 -1.16
CA GLU A 135 7.82 7.18 -1.87
C GLU A 135 8.67 6.00 -2.38
N GLU A 136 8.89 4.99 -1.54
CA GLU A 136 9.67 3.79 -1.91
C GLU A 136 9.01 3.03 -3.07
N VAL A 137 7.68 2.85 -3.03
CA VAL A 137 6.91 2.22 -4.12
C VAL A 137 6.98 3.05 -5.40
N ALA A 138 6.80 4.37 -5.31
CA ALA A 138 6.89 5.26 -6.46
C ALA A 138 8.29 5.25 -7.11
N ASN A 139 9.34 5.20 -6.29
CA ASN A 139 10.72 5.08 -6.77
C ASN A 139 10.96 3.75 -7.49
N LEU A 140 10.41 2.65 -6.96
CA LEU A 140 10.47 1.35 -7.62
C LEU A 140 9.70 1.35 -8.95
N PHE A 141 8.49 1.92 -8.99
CA PHE A 141 7.70 2.04 -10.21
C PHE A 141 8.46 2.85 -11.27
N THR A 142 9.05 3.99 -10.89
CA THR A 142 9.89 4.80 -11.79
C THR A 142 11.02 3.99 -12.39
N ARG A 143 11.75 3.23 -11.57
CA ARG A 143 12.86 2.38 -12.02
C ARG A 143 12.41 1.26 -12.97
N ILE A 144 11.28 0.61 -12.67
CA ILE A 144 10.73 -0.45 -13.53
C ILE A 144 10.29 0.16 -14.87
N LEU A 145 9.51 1.23 -14.85
CA LEU A 145 9.01 1.88 -16.06
C LEU A 145 10.14 2.42 -16.94
N SER A 146 11.18 3.01 -16.36
CA SER A 146 12.33 3.52 -17.11
C SER A 146 13.19 2.40 -17.70
N SER A 147 13.35 1.28 -16.99
CA SER A 147 14.17 0.15 -17.44
C SER A 147 13.48 -0.69 -18.53
N TYR A 148 12.15 -0.68 -18.57
CA TYR A 148 11.35 -1.53 -19.45
C TYR A 148 10.45 -0.75 -20.42
N SER A 149 10.62 0.56 -20.54
CA SER A 149 9.96 1.35 -21.59
C SER A 149 10.50 0.95 -22.96
N LYS A 150 9.73 0.12 -23.70
CA LYS A 150 9.95 -0.02 -25.14
C LYS A 150 9.72 1.36 -25.79
N VAL A 151 10.62 1.76 -26.69
CA VAL A 151 10.62 3.02 -27.47
C VAL A 151 9.27 3.27 -28.18
N PRO A 152 9.04 4.50 -28.69
CA PRO A 152 8.28 5.58 -28.09
C PRO A 152 6.79 5.26 -27.96
N ARG A 153 6.18 5.64 -26.83
CA ARG A 153 4.73 5.62 -26.65
C ARG A 153 4.09 6.46 -27.76
N LYS A 154 3.20 5.87 -28.57
CA LYS A 154 2.32 6.66 -29.44
C LYS A 154 1.67 7.69 -28.54
N PRO A 155 1.74 9.01 -28.82
CA PRO A 155 1.18 10.00 -27.92
C PRO A 155 -0.28 9.64 -27.68
N LEU A 156 -0.63 9.25 -26.45
CA LEU A 156 -2.00 9.41 -25.99
C LEU A 156 -2.35 10.85 -26.35
N ALA A 157 -3.40 11.04 -27.16
CA ALA A 157 -3.76 12.34 -27.69
C ALA A 157 -3.62 13.40 -26.59
N SER A 158 -3.00 14.54 -26.88
CA SER A 158 -2.62 15.58 -25.90
C SER A 158 -3.74 15.94 -24.91
N SER A 159 -4.99 15.78 -25.32
CA SER A 159 -6.21 15.89 -24.49
C SER A 159 -6.24 14.94 -23.28
N SER A 160 -5.77 13.69 -23.41
CA SER A 160 -5.79 12.69 -22.31
C SER A 160 -4.80 13.04 -21.20
N LYS A 161 -3.62 13.53 -21.56
CA LYS A 161 -2.61 13.97 -20.58
C LYS A 161 -3.09 15.18 -19.78
N ARG A 162 -3.67 16.18 -20.46
CA ARG A 162 -4.21 17.38 -19.80
C ARG A 162 -5.39 17.04 -18.89
N TYR A 163 -6.24 16.12 -19.31
CA TYR A 163 -7.36 15.61 -18.52
C TYR A 163 -6.89 14.89 -17.25
N LEU A 164 -5.86 14.03 -17.37
CA LEU A 164 -5.24 13.37 -16.23
C LEU A 164 -4.59 14.35 -15.25
N GLU A 165 -3.85 15.33 -15.75
CA GLU A 165 -3.30 16.40 -14.92
C GLU A 165 -4.41 17.17 -14.18
N THR A 166 -5.55 17.41 -14.83
CA THR A 166 -6.71 18.05 -14.17
C THR A 166 -7.31 17.15 -13.08
N ILE A 167 -7.47 15.85 -13.32
CA ILE A 167 -7.99 14.93 -12.30
C ILE A 167 -7.03 14.83 -11.11
N PHE A 168 -5.73 14.65 -11.39
CA PHE A 168 -4.72 14.58 -10.35
C PHE A 168 -4.61 15.91 -9.58
N LYS A 169 -4.77 17.07 -10.22
CA LYS A 169 -4.86 18.37 -9.53
C LYS A 169 -6.14 18.53 -8.71
N ASN A 170 -7.29 18.03 -9.19
CA ASN A 170 -8.55 18.07 -8.45
C ASN A 170 -8.50 17.21 -7.17
N PHE A 171 -7.67 16.17 -7.14
CA PHE A 171 -7.44 15.40 -5.92
C PHE A 171 -6.82 16.24 -4.79
N SER A 172 -5.89 17.15 -5.11
CA SER A 172 -5.29 18.08 -4.15
C SER A 172 -6.32 19.04 -3.52
N ILE A 173 -7.31 19.48 -4.31
CA ILE A 173 -8.42 20.35 -3.86
C ILE A 173 -9.35 19.59 -2.90
N LEU A 174 -9.63 18.32 -3.21
CA LEU A 174 -10.40 17.46 -2.30
C LEU A 174 -9.63 17.18 -1.03
N CYS A 175 -8.32 16.87 -1.06
CA CYS A 175 -7.53 16.64 0.16
C CYS A 175 -7.48 17.87 1.10
N SER A 176 -7.52 19.09 0.53
CA SER A 176 -7.54 20.34 1.30
C SER A 176 -8.89 20.59 2.00
N SER A 177 -10.00 20.11 1.41
CA SER A 177 -11.33 20.11 2.04
C SER A 177 -11.62 18.84 2.86
N CYS A 178 -10.95 17.73 2.56
CA CYS A 178 -11.10 16.40 3.15
C CYS A 178 -10.14 16.17 4.33
N LYS A 179 -10.18 17.08 5.32
CA LYS A 179 -10.03 16.64 6.72
C LYS A 179 -11.19 15.72 7.17
N SER A 180 -12.11 15.39 6.25
CA SER A 180 -13.36 14.66 6.43
C SER A 180 -13.52 13.46 5.49
N LEU A 181 -12.44 12.74 5.14
CA LEU A 181 -12.60 11.34 4.73
C LEU A 181 -12.72 10.48 6.01
N PRO A 182 -13.69 9.54 6.12
CA PRO A 182 -14.22 9.07 7.42
C PRO A 182 -13.32 8.10 8.23
N GLU A 183 -12.01 8.08 8.01
CA GLU A 183 -11.10 7.21 8.75
C GLU A 183 -10.07 7.92 9.62
N TYR A 184 -10.00 9.25 9.57
CA TYR A 184 -9.09 9.99 10.46
C TYR A 184 -9.63 10.17 11.90
N SER A 185 -10.89 9.81 12.17
CA SER A 185 -11.54 10.02 13.47
C SER A 185 -11.52 8.81 14.41
N SER A 186 -11.08 7.63 13.96
CA SER A 186 -11.28 6.38 14.72
C SER A 186 -10.06 5.91 15.52
N LEU A 187 -8.90 6.56 15.38
CA LEU A 187 -7.64 6.11 16.01
C LEU A 187 -6.98 7.14 16.95
N THR A 188 -7.68 8.20 17.34
CA THR A 188 -7.14 9.22 18.26
C THR A 188 -7.92 9.37 19.57
N ILE A 189 -8.78 8.41 19.95
CA ILE A 189 -9.58 8.53 21.19
C ILE A 189 -9.07 7.65 22.36
N GLU A 190 -8.10 6.74 22.19
CA GLU A 190 -7.60 5.91 23.31
C GLU A 190 -6.19 6.27 23.82
N SER A 191 -5.90 7.55 24.05
CA SER A 191 -4.76 7.93 24.90
C SER A 191 -5.04 9.03 25.93
N HIS A 192 -6.31 9.37 26.16
CA HIS A 192 -6.70 10.31 27.22
C HIS A 192 -7.88 9.81 28.06
N GLN A 193 -7.82 8.55 28.50
CA GLN A 193 -8.51 8.10 29.71
C GLN A 193 -7.71 6.94 30.30
N LEU A 194 -6.81 7.24 31.22
CA LEU A 194 -6.43 6.39 32.36
C LEU A 194 -5.63 7.29 33.31
N SER A 195 -6.37 7.76 34.33
CA SER A 195 -5.97 8.29 35.65
C SER A 195 -4.57 8.88 35.83
#